data_AF-A0A0J0YV46-F1
#
_entry.id   AF-A0A0J0YV46-F1
#
_cell.length_a   1.000
_cell.length_b   1.000
_cell.length_c   1.000
_cell.angle_alpha   90.00
_cell.angle_beta   90.00
_cell.angle_gamma   90.00
#
_symmetry.space_group_name_H-M   'P 1'
#
loop_
_entity.id
_entity.type
_entity.pdbx_description
1 polymer ?
#
loop_
_entity_poly.entity_id
_entity_poly.type
_entity_poly.pdbx_seq_one_letter_code
_entity_poly.pdbx_strand_id
1 'polypeptide(L)'
;MANTMRISGLASGMDIDKIVSDLMKAERAPLDKLKQKKQLLEWQRDDYRSMNTLLQGLDDYLFSNITLQSSMLKKTVSSSNESVVTATAGSSAANVATTMQVNQVATSAVWLSDAGTRVDKANFSVAADVTLTINVTNGDGTAKQATITVKQGATLDAVIAQLNNNADLGVSAFYDEQTGRVSIMKKETGAQASLVLADQATVDFFAQLGFTNTAAGQELTGKTAGKDAQVTINGLTTTRSANTFTINGVTYTLKGTGAATVSVATDADAMFNAIKGFVDKYNDTIDKINAELKEERYRDYPPLTDEQKEAMTEKQIELWEEKARSGMLRGDSILSSALSQMRMNLYTKVEGANIPSGFSQLAQIGITTSSNYLDGGKLIIDETKLREKIKENPDAVYQLFNQDGATDAEKGIARRLRDTIKATIGKIEQKAGKTIWTNQQFAIGRDLIEINDQIDRFQDRLKQIEDRYYRQFTAMEEAIQRANQQSMYLMNAFGGGTQG
;
A
#
# COMPACT_ATOMS: atom_id res chain seq x y z
N MET A 1 -9.66 -43.43 40.69
CA MET A 1 -8.49 -44.17 40.16
C MET A 1 -7.68 -44.61 41.36
N ALA A 2 -7.59 -45.90 41.62
CA ALA A 2 -6.80 -46.41 42.74
C ALA A 2 -5.31 -46.12 42.46
N ASN A 3 -4.64 -45.47 43.41
CA ASN A 3 -3.21 -45.21 43.35
C ASN A 3 -2.50 -46.55 43.57
N THR A 4 -2.24 -47.29 42.48
CA THR A 4 -1.46 -48.52 42.52
C THR A 4 -0.07 -48.15 43.04
N MET A 5 0.24 -48.55 44.28
CA MET A 5 1.54 -48.31 44.91
C MET A 5 2.64 -48.80 43.98
N ARG A 6 3.41 -47.86 43.40
CA ARG A 6 4.60 -48.15 42.59
C ARG A 6 5.68 -48.63 43.55
N ILE A 7 5.77 -49.94 43.74
CA ILE A 7 6.89 -50.55 44.46
C ILE A 7 8.06 -50.53 43.47
N SER A 8 9.07 -49.70 43.76
CA SER A 8 10.23 -49.50 42.91
C SER A 8 11.46 -50.13 43.55
N GLY A 9 12.02 -51.17 42.93
CA GLY A 9 13.39 -51.65 43.08
C GLY A 9 13.75 -52.33 44.41
N LEU A 10 12.89 -52.28 45.43
CA LEU A 10 13.24 -52.66 46.81
C LEU A 10 13.51 -54.16 46.99
N ALA A 11 12.97 -55.01 46.11
CA ALA A 11 13.10 -56.47 46.22
C ALA A 11 14.20 -57.08 45.34
N SER A 12 14.48 -56.42 44.21
CA SER A 12 15.33 -56.92 43.14
C SER A 12 16.67 -56.16 43.04
N GLY A 13 16.73 -54.93 43.57
CA GLY A 13 17.87 -54.02 43.38
C GLY A 13 17.94 -53.39 41.98
N MET A 14 16.92 -53.57 41.12
CA MET A 14 16.89 -53.02 39.77
C MET A 14 16.30 -51.60 39.75
N ASP A 15 16.90 -50.71 38.94
CA ASP A 15 16.36 -49.38 38.64
C ASP A 15 15.25 -49.49 37.59
N ILE A 16 14.03 -49.80 38.05
CA ILE A 16 12.87 -50.02 37.20
C ILE A 16 12.50 -48.75 36.44
N ASP A 17 12.62 -47.57 37.05
CA ASP A 17 12.29 -46.30 36.41
C ASP A 17 13.20 -46.03 35.21
N LYS A 18 14.50 -46.33 35.34
CA LYS A 18 15.46 -46.25 34.23
C LYS A 18 15.17 -47.28 33.14
N ILE A 19 14.88 -48.54 33.50
CA ILE A 19 14.58 -49.59 32.51
C ILE A 19 13.29 -49.25 31.74
N VAL A 20 12.24 -48.81 32.43
CA VAL A 20 10.99 -48.39 31.78
C VAL A 20 11.24 -47.18 30.89
N SER A 21 12.01 -46.18 31.34
CA SER A 21 12.39 -45.03 30.52
C SER A 21 13.12 -45.46 29.24
N ASP A 22 14.10 -46.37 29.34
CA ASP A 22 14.85 -46.87 28.20
C ASP A 22 13.99 -47.71 27.23
N LEU A 23 13.05 -48.52 27.73
CA LEU A 23 12.06 -49.21 26.90
C LEU A 23 11.13 -48.21 26.19
N MET A 24 10.71 -47.16 26.90
CA MET A 24 9.84 -46.12 26.35
C MET A 24 10.54 -45.27 25.28
N LYS A 25 11.87 -45.10 25.32
CA LYS A 25 12.63 -44.41 24.25
C LYS A 25 12.45 -45.10 22.90
N ALA A 26 12.55 -46.44 22.86
CA ALA A 26 12.33 -47.19 21.62
C ALA A 26 10.87 -47.06 21.13
N GLU A 27 9.91 -47.13 22.04
CA GLU A 27 8.48 -47.00 21.74
C GLU A 27 8.11 -45.57 21.28
N ARG A 28 8.87 -44.53 21.65
CA ARG A 28 8.68 -43.14 21.22
C ARG A 28 9.10 -42.85 19.78
N ALA A 29 9.94 -43.69 19.16
CA ALA A 29 10.46 -43.42 17.82
C ALA A 29 9.38 -43.11 16.74
N PRO A 30 8.19 -43.76 16.72
CA PRO A 30 7.13 -43.38 15.79
C PRO A 30 6.49 -42.02 16.10
N LEU A 31 6.40 -41.62 17.38
CA LEU A 31 5.93 -40.29 17.78
C LEU A 31 6.85 -39.21 17.24
N ASP A 32 8.16 -39.41 17.36
CA ASP A 32 9.16 -38.46 16.89
C ASP A 32 9.09 -38.28 15.38
N LYS A 33 8.87 -39.37 14.62
CA LYS A 33 8.62 -39.29 13.18
C LYS A 33 7.36 -38.48 12.84
N LEU A 34 6.29 -38.58 13.64
CA LEU A 34 5.08 -37.78 13.44
C LEU A 34 5.33 -36.30 13.73
N LYS A 35 6.03 -35.98 14.83
CA LYS A 35 6.45 -34.61 15.16
C LYS A 35 7.34 -34.00 14.06
N GLN A 36 8.30 -34.77 13.56
CA GLN A 36 9.14 -34.38 12.43
C GLN A 36 8.32 -34.10 11.16
N LYS A 37 7.37 -34.99 10.84
CA LYS A 37 6.47 -34.79 9.69
C LYS A 37 5.62 -33.53 9.84
N LYS A 38 5.11 -33.24 11.05
CA LYS A 38 4.40 -31.99 11.37
C LYS A 38 5.27 -30.78 11.07
N GLN A 39 6.51 -30.77 11.60
CA GLN A 39 7.44 -29.66 11.41
C GLN A 39 7.76 -29.41 9.94
N LEU A 40 7.96 -30.47 9.13
CA LEU A 40 8.18 -30.35 7.69
C LEU A 40 6.98 -29.72 6.96
N LEU A 41 5.74 -30.06 7.34
CA LEU A 41 4.55 -29.45 6.76
C LEU A 41 4.40 -27.98 7.16
N GLU A 42 4.74 -27.63 8.40
CA GLU A 42 4.75 -26.24 8.86
C GLU A 42 5.76 -25.40 8.07
N TRP A 43 6.99 -25.89 7.90
CA TRP A 43 7.99 -25.22 7.06
C TRP A 43 7.53 -25.09 5.61
N GLN A 44 7.03 -26.18 5.02
CA GLN A 44 6.53 -26.13 3.64
C GLN A 44 5.39 -25.10 3.48
N ARG A 45 4.47 -25.02 4.44
CA ARG A 45 3.41 -24.03 4.46
C ARG A 45 3.97 -22.60 4.50
N ASP A 46 4.96 -22.37 5.34
CA ASP A 46 5.54 -21.06 5.54
C ASP A 46 6.37 -20.62 4.30
N ASP A 47 7.05 -21.55 3.64
CA ASP A 47 7.76 -21.28 2.38
C ASP A 47 6.78 -20.94 1.24
N TYR A 48 5.66 -21.67 1.13
CA TYR A 48 4.57 -21.30 0.20
C TYR A 48 4.03 -19.89 0.50
N ARG A 49 3.85 -19.53 1.77
CA ARG A 49 3.37 -18.19 2.16
C ARG A 49 4.38 -17.10 1.81
N SER A 50 5.67 -17.37 1.96
CA SER A 50 6.75 -16.48 1.50
C SER A 50 6.66 -16.23 -0.01
N MET A 51 6.43 -17.29 -0.80
CA MET A 51 6.23 -17.15 -2.25
C MET A 51 4.98 -16.34 -2.61
N ASN A 52 3.90 -16.46 -1.82
CA ASN A 52 2.72 -15.60 -1.97
C ASN A 52 3.05 -14.12 -1.74
N THR A 53 3.79 -13.80 -0.68
CA THR A 53 4.20 -12.41 -0.40
C THR A 53 5.09 -11.86 -1.52
N LEU A 54 6.02 -12.66 -2.04
CA LEU A 54 6.86 -12.29 -3.17
C LEU A 54 6.02 -11.97 -4.43
N LEU A 55 5.08 -12.84 -4.77
CA LEU A 55 4.17 -12.67 -5.91
C LEU A 55 3.24 -11.46 -5.73
N GLN A 56 2.74 -11.22 -4.52
CA GLN A 56 1.95 -10.03 -4.19
C GLN A 56 2.75 -8.75 -4.41
N GLY A 57 4.02 -8.71 -3.97
CA GLY A 57 4.89 -7.57 -4.20
C GLY A 57 5.08 -7.24 -5.69
N LEU A 58 5.11 -8.26 -6.56
CA LEU A 58 5.13 -8.06 -8.01
C LEU A 58 3.79 -7.55 -8.56
N ASP A 59 2.64 -8.09 -8.10
CA ASP A 59 1.30 -7.61 -8.49
C ASP A 59 1.10 -6.13 -8.09
N ASP A 60 1.51 -5.77 -6.87
CA ASP A 60 1.39 -4.42 -6.32
C ASP A 60 2.23 -3.43 -7.14
N TYR A 61 3.46 -3.80 -7.51
CA TYR A 61 4.30 -2.99 -8.36
C TYR A 61 3.69 -2.80 -9.74
N LEU A 62 3.23 -3.89 -10.36
CA LEU A 62 2.52 -3.84 -11.64
C LEU A 62 1.30 -2.93 -11.56
N PHE A 63 0.49 -3.03 -10.51
CA PHE A 63 -0.68 -2.18 -10.33
C PHE A 63 -0.30 -0.70 -10.25
N SER A 64 0.52 -0.34 -9.26
CA SER A 64 0.80 1.05 -8.90
C SER A 64 1.66 1.79 -9.92
N ASN A 65 2.61 1.12 -10.57
CA ASN A 65 3.60 1.77 -11.42
C ASN A 65 3.37 1.53 -12.91
N ILE A 66 2.84 0.36 -13.29
CA ILE A 66 2.65 0.00 -14.69
C ILE A 66 1.19 0.17 -15.12
N THR A 67 0.22 -0.21 -14.28
CA THR A 67 -1.19 -0.26 -14.71
C THR A 67 -1.89 1.09 -14.67
N LEU A 68 -1.46 1.97 -13.77
CA LEU A 68 -2.04 3.31 -13.64
C LEU A 68 -1.52 4.25 -14.73
N GLN A 69 -2.45 4.87 -15.45
CA GLN A 69 -2.14 5.88 -16.47
C GLN A 69 -1.36 7.07 -15.89
N SER A 70 -1.66 7.47 -14.65
CA SER A 70 -0.95 8.56 -13.97
C SER A 70 0.53 8.28 -13.71
N SER A 71 0.90 7.00 -13.60
CA SER A 71 2.28 6.56 -13.37
C SER A 71 3.04 6.42 -14.69
N MET A 72 2.45 5.75 -15.69
CA MET A 72 3.11 5.51 -16.98
C MET A 72 3.07 6.72 -17.92
N LEU A 73 1.95 7.45 -17.97
CA LEU A 73 1.75 8.61 -18.84
C LEU A 73 1.83 9.92 -18.05
N LYS A 74 2.67 9.96 -17.02
CA LYS A 74 2.95 11.18 -16.26
C LYS A 74 3.35 12.29 -17.23
N LYS A 75 2.79 13.49 -17.04
CA LYS A 75 3.08 14.64 -17.88
C LYS A 75 4.13 15.53 -17.24
N THR A 76 5.01 16.05 -18.08
CA THR A 76 5.89 17.17 -17.77
C THR A 76 5.43 18.39 -18.56
N VAL A 77 5.58 19.57 -17.96
CA VAL A 77 5.17 20.84 -18.55
C VAL A 77 6.33 21.82 -18.46
N SER A 78 6.65 22.46 -19.57
CA SER A 78 7.66 23.52 -19.63
C SER A 78 7.06 24.77 -20.27
N SER A 79 7.40 25.94 -19.74
CA SER A 79 7.04 27.23 -20.33
C SER A 79 8.28 27.90 -20.88
N SER A 80 8.19 28.50 -22.08
CA SER A 80 9.26 29.34 -22.60
C SER A 80 9.44 30.64 -21.81
N ASN A 81 8.45 31.02 -21.00
CA ASN A 81 8.52 32.20 -20.13
C ASN A 81 7.62 32.02 -18.88
N GLU A 82 8.22 31.52 -17.80
CA GLU A 82 7.51 31.25 -16.54
C GLU A 82 7.08 32.49 -15.77
N SER A 83 7.64 33.68 -16.06
CA SER A 83 7.16 34.93 -15.44
C SER A 83 5.84 35.41 -16.05
N VAL A 84 5.46 34.88 -17.22
CA VAL A 84 4.20 35.19 -17.91
C VAL A 84 3.17 34.11 -17.66
N VAL A 85 3.52 32.84 -17.94
CA VAL A 85 2.61 31.69 -17.77
C VAL A 85 3.36 30.49 -17.21
N THR A 86 2.76 29.86 -16.20
CA THR A 86 3.10 28.50 -15.78
C THR A 86 1.91 27.57 -15.97
N ALA A 87 2.13 26.26 -16.05
CA ALA A 87 1.04 25.32 -16.19
C ALA A 87 1.35 23.96 -15.55
N THR A 88 0.30 23.23 -15.25
CA THR A 88 0.33 21.83 -14.80
C THR A 88 -0.61 21.01 -15.66
N ALA A 89 -0.25 19.77 -15.99
CA ALA A 89 -1.05 18.91 -16.86
C ALA A 89 -1.45 17.62 -16.14
N GLY A 90 -2.71 17.22 -16.30
CA GLY A 90 -3.17 15.88 -15.90
C GLY A 90 -2.66 14.79 -16.84
N SER A 91 -2.68 13.52 -16.40
CA SER A 91 -2.18 12.38 -17.19
C SER A 91 -2.95 12.11 -18.49
N SER A 92 -4.15 12.67 -18.64
CA SER A 92 -4.97 12.61 -19.85
C SER A 92 -4.71 13.76 -20.82
N ALA A 93 -3.90 14.76 -20.45
CA ALA A 93 -3.60 15.87 -21.32
C ALA A 93 -2.82 15.39 -22.57
N ALA A 94 -3.18 15.91 -23.74
CA ALA A 94 -2.46 15.62 -24.97
C ALA A 94 -1.05 16.23 -24.94
N ASN A 95 -0.10 15.57 -25.61
CA ASN A 95 1.22 16.15 -25.81
C ASN A 95 1.11 17.24 -26.88
N VAL A 96 1.23 18.49 -26.47
CA VAL A 96 0.98 19.65 -27.34
C VAL A 96 1.78 20.87 -26.86
N ALA A 97 2.18 21.71 -27.81
CA ALA A 97 2.68 23.04 -27.53
C ALA A 97 1.55 24.06 -27.76
N THR A 98 1.24 24.85 -26.74
CA THR A 98 0.22 25.90 -26.78
C THR A 98 0.91 27.25 -26.75
N THR A 99 0.69 28.07 -27.78
CA THR A 99 1.18 29.45 -27.81
C THR A 99 0.19 30.36 -27.12
N MET A 100 0.70 31.23 -26.24
CA MET A 100 -0.10 32.17 -25.47
C MET A 100 0.49 33.57 -25.55
N GLN A 101 -0.38 34.54 -25.79
CA GLN A 101 -0.08 35.96 -25.63
C GLN A 101 -1.01 36.51 -24.55
N VAL A 102 -0.43 36.89 -23.40
CA VAL A 102 -1.15 37.51 -22.28
C VAL A 102 -1.10 39.02 -22.45
N ASN A 103 -2.22 39.61 -22.81
CA ASN A 103 -2.34 41.06 -22.99
C ASN A 103 -2.62 41.76 -21.65
N GLN A 104 -3.32 41.07 -20.76
CA GLN A 104 -3.70 41.56 -19.45
C GLN A 104 -3.96 40.40 -18.49
N VAL A 105 -3.54 40.55 -17.24
CA VAL A 105 -3.91 39.66 -16.13
C VAL A 105 -5.17 40.17 -15.44
N ALA A 106 -5.95 39.24 -14.88
CA ALA A 106 -7.12 39.56 -14.10
C ALA A 106 -6.71 40.23 -12.78
N THR A 107 -7.45 41.26 -12.37
CA THR A 107 -7.24 41.99 -11.12
C THR A 107 -8.53 42.03 -10.31
N SER A 108 -8.41 42.03 -8.98
CA SER A 108 -9.57 42.15 -8.10
C SER A 108 -10.08 43.58 -8.00
N ALA A 109 -11.37 43.72 -7.71
CA ALA A 109 -11.95 44.99 -7.33
C ALA A 109 -11.55 45.38 -5.91
N VAL A 110 -11.34 46.68 -5.69
CA VAL A 110 -10.97 47.25 -4.39
C VAL A 110 -11.91 48.42 -4.09
N TRP A 111 -12.42 48.49 -2.87
CA TRP A 111 -13.17 49.60 -2.33
C TRP A 111 -12.34 50.25 -1.23
N LEU A 112 -12.19 51.56 -1.29
CA LEU A 112 -11.50 52.34 -0.26
C LEU A 112 -12.49 53.31 0.37
N SER A 113 -12.48 53.38 1.71
CA SER A 113 -13.22 54.40 2.44
C SER A 113 -12.74 55.79 2.03
N ASP A 114 -13.56 56.82 2.24
CA ASP A 114 -13.29 58.18 1.78
C ASP A 114 -11.96 58.73 2.33
N ALA A 115 -11.25 59.52 1.52
CA ALA A 115 -9.94 60.04 1.89
C ALA A 115 -10.00 61.18 2.92
N GLY A 116 -11.11 61.91 2.99
CA GLY A 116 -11.36 62.97 3.97
C GLY A 116 -12.00 62.48 5.27
N THR A 117 -12.48 61.23 5.30
CA THR A 117 -13.15 60.64 6.47
C THR A 117 -12.26 59.60 7.12
N ARG A 118 -11.70 59.93 8.29
CA ARG A 118 -10.89 59.01 9.09
C ARG A 118 -11.76 58.27 10.10
N VAL A 119 -11.62 56.96 10.19
CA VAL A 119 -12.21 56.15 11.25
C VAL A 119 -11.29 56.18 12.46
N ASP A 120 -11.82 56.63 13.61
CA ASP A 120 -11.10 56.60 14.88
C ASP A 120 -11.22 55.22 15.52
N LYS A 121 -10.17 54.40 15.34
CA LYS A 121 -10.13 53.03 15.85
C LYS A 121 -10.27 52.95 17.38
N ALA A 122 -9.74 53.93 18.12
CA ALA A 122 -9.75 53.89 19.59
C ALA A 122 -11.15 54.12 20.16
N ASN A 123 -11.96 54.92 19.46
CA ASN A 123 -13.32 55.26 19.88
C ASN A 123 -14.42 54.53 19.06
N PHE A 124 -14.04 53.65 18.13
CA PHE A 124 -15.01 52.89 17.34
C PHE A 124 -15.75 51.89 18.22
N SER A 125 -17.08 52.00 18.26
CA SER A 125 -17.96 51.05 18.93
C SER A 125 -19.33 51.02 18.27
N VAL A 126 -19.91 49.83 18.15
CA VAL A 126 -21.23 49.62 17.56
C VAL A 126 -22.32 49.88 18.60
N ALA A 127 -23.20 50.84 18.34
CA ALA A 127 -24.18 51.33 19.32
C ALA A 127 -25.30 50.32 19.66
N ALA A 128 -25.70 49.47 18.72
CA ALA A 128 -26.71 48.43 18.88
C ALA A 128 -26.44 47.27 17.92
N ASP A 129 -26.99 46.09 18.21
CA ASP A 129 -26.93 44.94 17.29
C ASP A 129 -27.45 45.34 15.90
N VAL A 130 -26.65 45.10 14.87
CA VAL A 130 -26.98 45.41 13.47
C VAL A 130 -26.71 44.19 12.59
N THR A 131 -27.64 43.90 11.68
CA THR A 131 -27.43 42.92 10.62
C THR A 131 -27.17 43.67 9.33
N LEU A 132 -25.99 43.44 8.75
CA LEU A 132 -25.58 43.96 7.46
C LEU A 132 -26.03 43.01 6.37
N THR A 133 -26.68 43.52 5.34
CA THR A 133 -27.13 42.76 4.18
C THR A 133 -26.47 43.34 2.93
N ILE A 134 -25.64 42.53 2.26
CA ILE A 134 -24.85 42.96 1.10
C ILE A 134 -25.16 42.02 -0.06
N ASN A 135 -25.63 42.56 -1.18
CA ASN A 135 -25.73 41.82 -2.43
C ASN A 135 -24.37 41.85 -3.11
N VAL A 136 -23.78 40.68 -3.29
CA VAL A 136 -22.40 40.48 -3.70
C VAL A 136 -22.38 39.87 -5.09
N THR A 137 -21.70 40.53 -6.03
CA THR A 137 -21.34 39.91 -7.30
C THR A 137 -19.85 39.58 -7.28
N ASN A 138 -19.49 38.34 -7.58
CA ASN A 138 -18.11 37.90 -7.73
C ASN A 138 -17.51 38.36 -9.06
N GLY A 139 -16.19 38.25 -9.20
CA GLY A 139 -15.51 38.68 -10.41
C GLY A 139 -15.93 37.92 -11.67
N ASP A 140 -16.46 36.70 -11.51
CA ASP A 140 -17.04 35.88 -12.58
C ASP A 140 -18.52 36.19 -12.90
N GLY A 141 -19.15 37.12 -12.16
CA GLY A 141 -20.55 37.48 -12.32
C GLY A 141 -21.54 36.67 -11.48
N THR A 142 -21.08 35.69 -10.70
CA THR A 142 -21.96 34.97 -9.78
C THR A 142 -22.45 35.88 -8.66
N ALA A 143 -23.77 35.93 -8.48
CA ALA A 143 -24.41 36.79 -7.48
C ALA A 143 -24.84 35.98 -6.25
N LYS A 144 -24.61 36.54 -5.06
CA LYS A 144 -24.99 35.99 -3.75
C LYS A 144 -25.43 37.12 -2.83
N GLN A 145 -26.07 36.78 -1.72
CA GLN A 145 -26.33 37.72 -0.64
C GLN A 145 -25.54 37.30 0.59
N ALA A 146 -24.74 38.21 1.13
CA ALA A 146 -23.99 38.03 2.36
C ALA A 146 -24.72 38.74 3.50
N THR A 147 -24.84 38.06 4.64
CA THR A 147 -25.37 38.64 5.88
C THR A 147 -24.33 38.57 7.00
N ILE A 148 -24.17 39.66 7.75
CA ILE A 148 -23.21 39.74 8.85
C ILE A 148 -23.91 40.39 10.04
N THR A 149 -23.97 39.68 11.18
CA THR A 149 -24.49 40.25 12.43
C THR A 149 -23.34 40.81 13.26
N VAL A 150 -23.32 42.13 13.41
CA VAL A 150 -22.37 42.86 14.24
C VAL A 150 -23.04 43.17 15.57
N LYS A 151 -22.43 42.74 16.67
CA LYS A 151 -22.99 42.91 18.02
C LYS A 151 -22.66 44.29 18.59
N GLN A 152 -23.53 44.79 19.46
CA GLN A 152 -23.27 45.98 20.26
C GLN A 152 -21.90 45.88 20.94
N GLY A 153 -21.14 46.98 20.94
CA GLY A 153 -19.82 47.05 21.56
C GLY A 153 -18.69 46.44 20.72
N ALA A 154 -18.95 45.90 19.53
CA ALA A 154 -17.91 45.36 18.66
C ALA A 154 -16.86 46.44 18.30
N THR A 155 -15.59 46.07 18.39
CA THR A 155 -14.46 46.93 18.00
C THR A 155 -14.25 46.91 16.49
N LEU A 156 -13.50 47.88 15.96
CA LEU A 156 -13.17 47.92 14.52
C LEU A 156 -12.46 46.64 14.07
N ASP A 157 -11.51 46.13 14.86
CA ASP A 157 -10.80 44.89 14.54
C ASP A 157 -11.75 43.68 14.47
N ALA A 158 -12.74 43.61 15.37
CA ALA A 158 -13.76 42.56 15.33
C ALA A 158 -14.64 42.66 14.07
N VAL A 159 -15.02 43.87 13.67
CA VAL A 159 -15.79 44.11 12.43
C VAL A 159 -14.98 43.71 11.20
N ILE A 160 -13.72 44.14 11.10
CA ILE A 160 -12.83 43.77 9.99
C ILE A 160 -12.64 42.25 9.93
N ALA A 161 -12.47 41.60 11.08
CA ALA A 161 -12.40 40.14 11.15
C ALA A 161 -13.70 39.47 10.67
N GLN A 162 -14.88 39.99 11.04
CA GLN A 162 -16.17 39.49 10.56
C GLN A 162 -16.33 39.63 9.04
N LEU A 163 -15.90 40.76 8.45
CA LEU A 163 -15.89 40.94 6.99
C LEU A 163 -14.97 39.91 6.30
N ASN A 164 -13.78 39.68 6.85
CA ASN A 164 -12.79 38.73 6.31
C ASN A 164 -13.22 37.27 6.37
N ASN A 165 -13.95 36.91 7.42
CA ASN A 165 -14.36 35.53 7.71
C ASN A 165 -15.72 35.15 7.09
N ASN A 166 -16.46 36.11 6.51
CA ASN A 166 -17.69 35.82 5.81
C ASN A 166 -17.41 35.26 4.40
N ALA A 167 -17.72 33.98 4.18
CA ALA A 167 -17.47 33.29 2.92
C ALA A 167 -18.32 33.83 1.76
N ASP A 168 -19.56 34.27 2.03
CA ASP A 168 -20.47 34.80 1.01
C ASP A 168 -20.06 36.20 0.54
N LEU A 169 -19.41 36.98 1.43
CA LEU A 169 -18.84 38.27 1.07
C LEU A 169 -17.58 38.09 0.20
N GLY A 170 -16.72 37.13 0.55
CA GLY A 170 -15.55 36.76 -0.26
C GLY A 170 -14.54 37.90 -0.42
N VAL A 171 -14.33 38.68 0.64
CA VAL A 171 -13.42 39.85 0.65
C VAL A 171 -12.25 39.66 1.60
N SER A 172 -11.21 40.47 1.37
CA SER A 172 -10.09 40.75 2.26
C SER A 172 -10.15 42.23 2.62
N ALA A 173 -10.50 42.54 3.86
CA ALA A 173 -10.59 43.89 4.40
C ALA A 173 -9.47 44.16 5.39
N PHE A 174 -8.96 45.39 5.42
CA PHE A 174 -8.04 45.86 6.44
C PHE A 174 -8.29 47.32 6.77
N TYR A 175 -7.84 47.73 7.94
CA TYR A 175 -7.77 49.13 8.37
C TYR A 175 -6.30 49.56 8.44
N ASP A 176 -6.00 50.73 7.90
CA ASP A 176 -4.67 51.32 7.99
C ASP A 176 -4.66 52.46 9.03
N GLU A 177 -3.86 52.30 10.08
CA GLU A 177 -3.77 53.26 11.19
C GLU A 177 -3.19 54.63 10.77
N GLN A 178 -2.31 54.64 9.76
CA GLN A 178 -1.70 55.87 9.26
C GLN A 178 -2.73 56.76 8.56
N THR A 179 -3.44 56.20 7.59
CA THR A 179 -4.47 56.92 6.82
C THR A 179 -5.81 56.99 7.53
N GLY A 180 -6.06 56.13 8.52
CA GLY A 180 -7.35 56.01 9.21
C GLY A 180 -8.45 55.45 8.31
N ARG A 181 -8.10 54.68 7.28
CA ARG A 181 -9.03 54.23 6.21
C ARG A 181 -9.21 52.72 6.22
N VAL A 182 -10.39 52.31 5.78
CA VAL A 182 -10.73 50.91 5.53
C VAL A 182 -10.58 50.60 4.05
N SER A 183 -9.89 49.52 3.74
CA SER A 183 -9.83 48.94 2.40
C SER A 183 -10.54 47.60 2.40
N ILE A 184 -11.34 47.35 1.37
CA ILE A 184 -12.01 46.07 1.13
C ILE A 184 -11.62 45.63 -0.28
N MET A 185 -11.04 44.45 -0.42
CA MET A 185 -10.64 43.88 -1.71
C MET A 185 -11.41 42.58 -1.94
N LYS A 186 -11.91 42.35 -3.15
CA LYS A 186 -12.44 41.04 -3.50
C LYS A 186 -11.32 39.99 -3.54
N LYS A 187 -11.53 38.83 -2.92
CA LYS A 187 -10.56 37.72 -2.96
C LYS A 187 -10.41 37.16 -4.38
N GLU A 188 -11.50 37.14 -5.13
CA GLU A 188 -11.51 36.74 -6.53
C GLU A 188 -11.21 37.93 -7.45
N THR A 189 -10.56 37.65 -8.58
CA THR A 189 -10.33 38.61 -9.66
C THR A 189 -11.51 38.64 -10.62
N GLY A 190 -11.59 39.69 -11.45
CA GLY A 190 -12.55 39.78 -12.55
C GLY A 190 -13.33 41.09 -12.58
N ALA A 191 -13.89 41.41 -13.74
CA ALA A 191 -14.49 42.72 -14.03
C ALA A 191 -15.90 42.91 -13.42
N GLN A 192 -16.63 41.83 -13.15
CA GLN A 192 -18.03 41.87 -12.71
C GLN A 192 -18.20 42.08 -11.20
N ALA A 193 -17.11 42.10 -10.45
CA ALA A 193 -17.13 42.19 -9.00
C ALA A 193 -17.91 43.43 -8.51
N SER A 194 -18.89 43.24 -7.62
CA SER A 194 -19.69 44.33 -7.03
C SER A 194 -20.07 44.04 -5.57
N LEU A 195 -20.29 45.11 -4.80
CA LEU A 195 -20.84 45.06 -3.45
C LEU A 195 -21.97 46.08 -3.35
N VAL A 196 -23.22 45.64 -3.32
CA VAL A 196 -24.41 46.50 -3.24
C VAL A 196 -24.98 46.43 -1.83
N LEU A 197 -25.14 47.59 -1.18
CA LEU A 197 -25.68 47.66 0.18
C LEU A 197 -27.19 47.52 0.12
N ALA A 198 -27.77 46.46 0.69
CA ALA A 198 -29.16 46.10 0.42
C ALA A 198 -30.20 46.92 1.21
N ASP A 199 -29.82 47.47 2.37
CA ASP A 199 -30.71 48.20 3.27
C ASP A 199 -30.02 49.42 3.91
N GLN A 200 -30.83 50.30 4.51
CA GLN A 200 -30.34 51.55 5.11
C GLN A 200 -29.45 51.30 6.34
N ALA A 201 -29.70 50.26 7.13
CA ALA A 201 -28.88 49.92 8.29
C ALA A 201 -27.44 49.57 7.86
N THR A 202 -27.30 48.84 6.75
CA THR A 202 -26.01 48.53 6.13
C THR A 202 -25.32 49.79 5.61
N VAL A 203 -26.06 50.68 4.95
CA VAL A 203 -25.55 51.99 4.47
C VAL A 203 -25.00 52.81 5.63
N ASP A 204 -25.77 52.96 6.70
CA ASP A 204 -25.38 53.73 7.88
C ASP A 204 -24.15 53.13 8.57
N PHE A 205 -24.03 51.79 8.58
CA PHE A 205 -22.86 51.11 9.12
C PHE A 205 -21.61 51.30 8.26
N PHE A 206 -21.71 51.18 6.94
CA PHE A 206 -20.56 51.43 6.05
C PHE A 206 -20.13 52.91 6.07
N ALA A 207 -21.04 53.85 6.32
CA ALA A 207 -20.70 55.24 6.60
C ALA A 207 -19.86 55.39 7.88
N GLN A 208 -20.11 54.61 8.94
CA GLN A 208 -19.26 54.57 10.14
C GLN A 208 -17.86 54.00 9.85
N LEU A 209 -17.74 53.13 8.84
CA LEU A 209 -16.44 52.66 8.33
C LEU A 209 -15.77 53.66 7.37
N GLY A 210 -16.34 54.86 7.22
CA GLY A 210 -15.79 55.94 6.41
C GLY A 210 -16.16 55.88 4.93
N PHE A 211 -17.07 55.00 4.50
CA PHE A 211 -17.57 54.99 3.12
C PHE A 211 -18.70 56.02 2.96
N THR A 212 -18.41 57.16 2.36
CA THR A 212 -19.39 58.24 2.15
C THR A 212 -20.12 58.12 0.80
N ASN A 213 -21.25 58.82 0.66
CA ASN A 213 -22.09 58.83 -0.55
C ASN A 213 -22.71 57.47 -0.92
N THR A 214 -22.88 56.60 0.08
CA THR A 214 -23.55 55.30 -0.05
C THR A 214 -25.07 55.45 0.02
N ALA A 215 -25.81 54.60 -0.70
CA ALA A 215 -27.27 54.58 -0.67
C ALA A 215 -27.79 53.14 -0.75
N ALA A 216 -28.97 52.89 -0.19
CA ALA A 216 -29.57 51.56 -0.19
C ALA A 216 -29.92 51.14 -1.63
N GLY A 217 -29.62 49.88 -1.95
CA GLY A 217 -29.75 49.33 -3.30
C GLY A 217 -28.68 49.81 -4.29
N GLN A 218 -27.68 50.58 -3.86
CA GLN A 218 -26.59 51.05 -4.72
C GLN A 218 -25.26 50.36 -4.40
N GLU A 219 -24.36 50.36 -5.38
CA GLU A 219 -23.00 49.85 -5.20
C GLU A 219 -22.20 50.71 -4.21
N LEU A 220 -21.40 50.05 -3.37
CA LEU A 220 -20.49 50.67 -2.42
C LEU A 220 -19.52 51.61 -3.14
N THR A 221 -19.33 52.81 -2.58
CA THR A 221 -18.49 53.85 -3.16
C THR A 221 -16.99 53.56 -2.99
N GLY A 222 -16.14 54.34 -3.66
CA GLY A 222 -14.68 54.18 -3.58
C GLY A 222 -14.12 52.97 -4.35
N LYS A 223 -14.90 52.43 -5.29
CA LYS A 223 -14.53 51.27 -6.12
C LYS A 223 -13.47 51.60 -7.17
N THR A 224 -12.38 50.84 -7.16
CA THR A 224 -11.52 50.57 -8.31
C THR A 224 -11.94 49.23 -8.90
N ALA A 225 -12.44 49.24 -10.13
CA ALA A 225 -12.96 48.03 -10.77
C ALA A 225 -11.86 46.97 -10.99
N GLY A 226 -12.22 45.71 -10.75
CA GLY A 226 -11.43 44.58 -11.20
C GLY A 226 -11.41 44.50 -12.72
N LYS A 227 -10.51 43.69 -13.26
CA LYS A 227 -10.39 43.46 -14.71
C LYS A 227 -10.31 41.96 -14.96
N ASP A 228 -10.85 41.53 -16.09
CA ASP A 228 -10.65 40.17 -16.57
C ASP A 228 -9.28 40.04 -17.21
N ALA A 229 -8.72 38.84 -17.17
CA ALA A 229 -7.56 38.50 -17.96
C ALA A 229 -7.95 38.49 -19.44
N GLN A 230 -7.08 39.00 -20.31
CA GLN A 230 -7.22 38.94 -21.75
C GLN A 230 -6.03 38.17 -22.33
N VAL A 231 -6.33 37.05 -22.98
CA VAL A 231 -5.31 36.12 -23.48
C VAL A 231 -5.67 35.65 -24.88
N THR A 232 -4.67 35.55 -25.75
CA THR A 232 -4.78 34.93 -27.07
C THR A 232 -4.11 33.56 -27.01
N ILE A 233 -4.86 32.49 -27.25
CA ILE A 233 -4.41 31.11 -27.17
C ILE A 233 -4.49 30.51 -28.56
N ASN A 234 -3.36 30.11 -29.15
CA ASN A 234 -3.28 29.62 -30.53
C ASN A 234 -4.00 30.53 -31.55
N GLY A 235 -3.91 31.85 -31.35
CA GLY A 235 -4.58 32.86 -32.20
C GLY A 235 -6.02 33.21 -31.82
N LEU A 236 -6.66 32.46 -30.91
CA LEU A 236 -8.01 32.78 -30.42
C LEU A 236 -7.95 33.70 -29.19
N THR A 237 -8.43 34.94 -29.34
CA THR A 237 -8.53 35.90 -28.24
C THR A 237 -9.75 35.59 -27.37
N THR A 238 -9.54 35.52 -26.05
CA THR A 238 -10.57 35.20 -25.07
C THR A 238 -10.32 35.93 -23.75
N THR A 239 -11.31 35.94 -22.85
CA THR A 239 -11.23 36.57 -21.53
C THR A 239 -11.52 35.57 -20.40
N ARG A 240 -10.94 35.79 -19.22
CA ARG A 240 -11.20 34.98 -18.02
C ARG A 240 -11.31 35.89 -16.81
N SER A 241 -12.26 35.62 -15.92
CA SER A 241 -12.35 36.32 -14.63
C SER A 241 -11.16 35.99 -13.71
N ALA A 242 -10.57 34.80 -13.84
CA ALA A 242 -9.43 34.35 -13.04
C ALA A 242 -8.12 34.22 -13.85
N ASN A 243 -6.99 34.37 -13.14
CA ASN A 243 -5.65 34.13 -13.69
C ASN A 243 -5.30 32.63 -13.81
N THR A 244 -6.11 31.75 -13.22
CA THR A 244 -5.94 30.30 -13.34
C THR A 244 -7.16 29.70 -14.04
N PHE A 245 -6.92 28.89 -15.06
CA PHE A 245 -7.99 28.23 -15.82
C PHE A 245 -7.49 26.94 -16.47
N THR A 246 -8.40 26.02 -16.76
CA THR A 246 -8.07 24.71 -17.34
C THR A 246 -8.65 24.58 -18.76
N ILE A 247 -7.83 24.10 -19.69
CA ILE A 247 -8.22 23.80 -21.08
C ILE A 247 -7.60 22.45 -21.46
N ASN A 248 -8.40 21.51 -21.97
CA ASN A 248 -7.96 20.20 -22.44
C ASN A 248 -7.07 19.43 -21.45
N GLY A 249 -7.38 19.49 -20.15
CA GLY A 249 -6.63 18.82 -19.09
C GLY A 249 -5.33 19.52 -18.66
N VAL A 250 -5.06 20.72 -19.18
CA VAL A 250 -3.92 21.56 -18.78
C VAL A 250 -4.43 22.78 -18.01
N THR A 251 -3.97 22.95 -16.78
CA THR A 251 -4.27 24.11 -15.94
C THR A 251 -3.18 25.16 -16.11
N TYR A 252 -3.54 26.28 -16.69
CA TYR A 252 -2.67 27.43 -16.91
C TYR A 252 -2.82 28.41 -15.76
N THR A 253 -1.73 29.05 -15.37
CA THR A 253 -1.70 30.15 -14.40
C THR A 253 -0.93 31.32 -15.00
N LEU A 254 -1.64 32.43 -15.20
CA LEU A 254 -1.10 33.69 -15.69
C LEU A 254 -0.43 34.44 -14.53
N LYS A 255 0.79 34.92 -14.75
CA LYS A 255 1.58 35.67 -13.76
C LYS A 255 1.92 37.09 -14.22
N GLY A 256 1.94 37.32 -15.53
CA GLY A 256 2.28 38.62 -16.12
C GLY A 256 1.86 38.71 -17.57
N THR A 257 2.16 39.84 -18.20
CA THR A 257 1.89 40.10 -19.62
C THR A 257 3.08 39.68 -20.48
N GLY A 258 2.82 39.26 -21.72
CA GLY A 258 3.85 38.84 -22.68
C GLY A 258 3.49 37.56 -23.44
N ALA A 259 4.46 37.08 -24.23
CA ALA A 259 4.35 35.85 -25.00
C ALA A 259 4.99 34.67 -24.24
N ALA A 260 4.34 33.52 -24.28
CA ALA A 260 4.89 32.26 -23.79
C ALA A 260 4.37 31.08 -24.62
N THR A 261 5.21 30.07 -24.83
CA THR A 261 4.80 28.76 -25.34
C THR A 261 4.88 27.75 -24.21
N VAL A 262 3.75 27.11 -23.92
CA VAL A 262 3.66 26.04 -22.92
C VAL A 262 3.65 24.70 -23.63
N SER A 263 4.65 23.87 -23.37
CA SER A 263 4.79 22.53 -23.94
C SER A 263 4.45 21.47 -22.90
N VAL A 264 3.51 20.60 -23.25
CA VAL A 264 3.15 19.41 -22.47
C VAL A 264 3.68 18.19 -23.19
N ALA A 265 4.42 17.36 -22.48
CA ALA A 265 4.94 16.10 -23.00
C ALA A 265 4.79 14.98 -21.97
N THR A 266 4.80 13.73 -22.42
CA THR A 266 4.94 12.59 -21.51
C THR A 266 6.37 12.58 -20.95
N ASP A 267 6.49 12.38 -19.64
CA ASP A 267 7.75 12.22 -18.93
C ASP A 267 8.37 10.86 -19.27
N ALA A 268 9.23 10.85 -20.29
CA ALA A 268 9.87 9.63 -20.78
C ALA A 268 10.78 8.98 -19.73
N ASP A 269 11.39 9.77 -18.84
CA ASP A 269 12.25 9.24 -17.77
C ASP A 269 11.43 8.55 -16.68
N ALA A 270 10.28 9.12 -16.31
CA ALA A 270 9.36 8.47 -15.38
C ALA A 270 8.87 7.11 -15.92
N MET A 271 8.45 7.06 -17.18
CA MET A 271 8.02 5.79 -17.82
C MET A 271 9.17 4.78 -17.88
N PHE A 272 10.36 5.22 -18.30
CA PHE A 272 11.55 4.36 -18.35
C PHE A 272 11.86 3.75 -16.98
N ASN A 273 11.85 4.57 -15.92
CA ASN A 273 12.13 4.11 -14.56
C ASN A 273 11.07 3.14 -14.04
N ALA A 274 9.79 3.36 -14.36
CA ALA A 274 8.72 2.43 -14.02
C ALA A 274 8.91 1.06 -14.69
N ILE A 275 9.24 1.06 -15.99
CA ILE A 275 9.49 -0.18 -16.74
C ILE A 275 10.75 -0.90 -16.23
N LYS A 276 11.81 -0.14 -15.92
CA LYS A 276 13.04 -0.69 -15.33
C LYS A 276 12.78 -1.35 -13.98
N GLY A 277 12.07 -0.68 -13.08
CA GLY A 277 11.73 -1.26 -11.78
C GLY A 277 10.80 -2.48 -11.89
N PHE A 278 9.95 -2.55 -12.91
CA PHE A 278 9.19 -3.77 -13.22
C PHE A 278 10.12 -4.93 -13.57
N VAL A 279 11.09 -4.71 -14.47
CA VAL A 279 12.07 -5.74 -14.85
C VAL A 279 12.88 -6.21 -13.65
N ASP A 280 13.33 -5.29 -12.79
CA ASP A 280 14.07 -5.63 -11.58
C ASP A 280 13.22 -6.49 -10.62
N LYS A 281 11.96 -6.10 -10.37
CA LYS A 281 11.04 -6.87 -9.52
C LYS A 281 10.67 -8.22 -10.11
N TYR A 282 10.47 -8.28 -11.41
CA TYR A 282 10.25 -9.54 -12.13
C TYR A 282 11.47 -10.46 -11.97
N ASN A 283 12.68 -9.95 -12.22
CA ASN A 283 13.92 -10.73 -12.12
C ASN A 283 14.16 -11.25 -10.70
N ASP A 284 14.00 -10.43 -9.67
CA ASP A 284 14.08 -10.85 -8.25
C ASP A 284 13.05 -11.93 -7.91
N THR A 285 11.84 -11.81 -8.44
CA THR A 285 10.78 -12.82 -8.27
C THR A 285 11.15 -14.15 -8.92
N ILE A 286 11.61 -14.11 -10.17
CA ILE A 286 12.07 -15.29 -10.91
C ILE A 286 13.26 -15.95 -10.20
N ASP A 287 14.19 -15.16 -9.69
CA ASP A 287 15.36 -15.67 -8.95
C ASP A 287 14.97 -16.46 -7.72
N LYS A 288 14.17 -15.84 -6.84
CA LYS A 288 13.76 -16.46 -5.58
C LYS A 288 12.93 -17.72 -5.80
N ILE A 289 11.97 -17.70 -6.74
CA ILE A 289 11.19 -18.90 -7.05
C ILE A 289 12.08 -20.00 -7.65
N ASN A 290 13.01 -19.67 -8.54
CA ASN A 290 13.92 -20.68 -9.09
C ASN A 290 14.87 -21.24 -8.04
N ALA A 291 15.31 -20.43 -7.07
CA ALA A 291 16.14 -20.89 -5.96
C ALA A 291 15.41 -21.98 -5.16
N GLU A 292 14.18 -21.70 -4.73
CA GLU A 292 13.31 -22.67 -4.03
C GLU A 292 13.04 -23.95 -4.84
N LEU A 293 12.80 -23.80 -6.14
CA LEU A 293 12.52 -24.94 -7.03
C LEU A 293 13.75 -25.84 -7.27
N LYS A 294 14.96 -25.27 -7.23
CA LYS A 294 16.22 -25.95 -7.53
C LYS A 294 17.00 -26.38 -6.28
N GLU A 295 16.58 -25.92 -5.11
CA GLU A 295 17.25 -26.20 -3.84
C GLU A 295 17.42 -27.71 -3.63
N GLU A 296 18.61 -28.13 -3.19
CA GLU A 296 18.90 -29.53 -2.90
C GLU A 296 18.10 -29.97 -1.66
N ARG A 297 17.56 -31.19 -1.68
CA ARG A 297 16.82 -31.75 -0.54
C ARG A 297 17.68 -32.75 0.22
N TYR A 298 18.13 -32.38 1.42
CA TYR A 298 18.88 -33.28 2.30
C TYR A 298 17.94 -34.20 3.12
N ARG A 299 17.59 -35.36 2.57
CA ARG A 299 16.64 -36.31 3.20
C ARG A 299 17.16 -36.96 4.49
N ASP A 300 18.49 -37.02 4.65
CA ASP A 300 19.13 -37.64 5.82
C ASP A 300 19.13 -36.73 7.07
N TYR A 301 18.63 -35.51 6.94
CA TYR A 301 18.54 -34.51 8.00
C TYR A 301 17.07 -34.25 8.33
N PRO A 302 16.39 -35.13 9.09
CA PRO A 302 15.05 -34.86 9.58
C PRO A 302 15.06 -33.73 10.63
N PRO A 303 13.93 -33.03 10.88
CA PRO A 303 13.85 -32.07 11.96
C PRO A 303 14.30 -32.68 13.30
N LEU A 304 15.04 -31.92 14.10
CA LEU A 304 15.55 -32.43 15.37
C LEU A 304 14.42 -32.57 16.39
N THR A 305 14.43 -33.67 17.15
CA THR A 305 13.60 -33.82 18.35
C THR A 305 14.15 -32.97 19.49
N ASP A 306 13.32 -32.70 20.51
CA ASP A 306 13.74 -31.93 21.69
C ASP A 306 14.96 -32.60 22.37
N GLU A 307 14.93 -33.94 22.51
CA GLU A 307 16.04 -34.72 23.07
C GLU A 307 17.33 -34.64 22.23
N GLN A 308 17.21 -34.57 20.89
CA GLN A 308 18.37 -34.39 20.01
C GLN A 308 18.95 -32.99 20.10
N LYS A 309 18.10 -31.96 20.24
CA LYS A 309 18.54 -30.57 20.42
C LYS A 309 19.33 -30.40 21.71
N GLU A 310 18.88 -31.01 22.81
CA GLU A 310 19.59 -30.96 24.10
C GLU A 310 21.00 -31.58 24.04
N ALA A 311 21.23 -32.53 23.13
CA ALA A 311 22.51 -33.19 22.94
C ALA A 311 23.46 -32.45 21.95
N MET A 312 23.03 -31.32 21.37
CA MET A 312 23.76 -30.59 20.33
C MET A 312 24.07 -29.15 20.75
N THR A 313 25.15 -28.58 20.20
CA THR A 313 25.43 -27.15 20.35
C THR A 313 24.50 -26.30 19.48
N GLU A 314 24.25 -25.04 19.85
CA GLU A 314 23.39 -24.12 19.09
C GLU A 314 23.77 -24.04 17.60
N LYS A 315 25.08 -23.93 17.29
CA LYS A 315 25.56 -23.88 15.91
C LYS A 315 25.32 -25.19 15.14
N GLN A 316 25.39 -26.33 15.81
CA GLN A 316 25.06 -27.61 15.18
C GLN A 316 23.56 -27.74 14.92
N ILE A 317 22.73 -27.22 15.83
CA ILE A 317 21.27 -27.17 15.65
C ILE A 317 20.93 -26.28 14.46
N GLU A 318 21.49 -25.08 14.38
CA GLU A 318 21.26 -24.14 13.27
C GLU A 318 21.61 -24.76 11.90
N LEU A 319 22.82 -25.30 11.76
CA LEU A 319 23.27 -25.95 10.52
C LEU A 319 22.43 -27.19 10.16
N TRP A 320 21.93 -27.91 11.18
CA TRP A 320 21.07 -29.06 10.95
C TRP A 320 19.66 -28.63 10.51
N GLU A 321 19.08 -27.62 11.17
CA GLU A 321 17.76 -27.09 10.81
C GLU A 321 17.77 -26.44 9.42
N GLU A 322 18.85 -25.77 9.03
CA GLU A 322 19.04 -25.25 7.66
C GLU A 322 18.97 -26.39 6.64
N LYS A 323 19.74 -27.48 6.85
CA LYS A 323 19.68 -28.66 5.98
C LYS A 323 18.33 -29.37 6.04
N ALA A 324 17.71 -29.45 7.21
CA ALA A 324 16.41 -30.09 7.37
C ALA A 324 15.29 -29.31 6.67
N ARG A 325 15.41 -27.98 6.61
CA ARG A 325 14.48 -27.08 5.91
C ARG A 325 14.73 -27.03 4.40
N SER A 326 15.91 -27.40 3.93
CA SER A 326 16.24 -27.36 2.50
C SER A 326 15.25 -28.11 1.60
N GLY A 327 14.94 -27.53 0.43
CA GLY A 327 14.23 -28.20 -0.65
C GLY A 327 12.78 -28.56 -0.29
N MET A 328 12.08 -27.72 0.49
CA MET A 328 10.64 -27.92 0.76
C MET A 328 9.77 -27.73 -0.47
N LEU A 329 10.17 -26.82 -1.36
CA LEU A 329 9.45 -26.49 -2.59
C LEU A 329 10.17 -26.99 -3.85
N ARG A 330 11.17 -27.86 -3.68
CA ARG A 330 11.95 -28.42 -4.79
C ARG A 330 11.01 -29.09 -5.80
N GLY A 331 11.04 -28.62 -7.04
CA GLY A 331 10.21 -29.14 -8.13
C GLY A 331 8.70 -28.93 -7.95
N ASP A 332 8.29 -27.95 -7.14
CA ASP A 332 6.87 -27.64 -6.95
C ASP A 332 6.15 -27.31 -8.28
N SER A 333 4.99 -27.95 -8.48
CA SER A 333 4.23 -27.84 -9.73
C SER A 333 3.46 -26.53 -9.88
N ILE A 334 3.05 -25.89 -8.77
CA ILE A 334 2.34 -24.61 -8.79
C ILE A 334 3.31 -23.52 -9.24
N LEU A 335 4.48 -23.45 -8.60
CA LEU A 335 5.51 -22.46 -8.88
C LEU A 335 6.14 -22.64 -10.27
N SER A 336 6.47 -23.87 -10.66
CA SER A 336 7.02 -24.14 -12.01
C SER A 336 6.02 -23.83 -13.13
N SER A 337 4.73 -24.10 -12.91
CA SER A 337 3.66 -23.71 -13.84
C SER A 337 3.53 -22.19 -13.91
N ALA A 338 3.62 -21.49 -12.78
CA ALA A 338 3.57 -20.03 -12.73
C ALA A 338 4.71 -19.40 -13.52
N LEU A 339 5.96 -19.85 -13.32
CA LEU A 339 7.11 -19.39 -14.09
C LEU A 339 6.92 -19.59 -15.60
N SER A 340 6.39 -20.74 -16.00
CA SER A 340 6.15 -21.07 -17.41
C SER A 340 5.07 -20.17 -18.02
N GLN A 341 3.97 -19.94 -17.30
CA GLN A 341 2.88 -19.08 -17.74
C GLN A 341 3.32 -17.60 -17.82
N MET A 342 4.04 -17.11 -16.81
CA MET A 342 4.58 -15.74 -16.83
C MET A 342 5.51 -15.54 -18.02
N ARG A 343 6.39 -16.51 -18.30
CA ARG A 343 7.26 -16.47 -19.47
C ARG A 343 6.46 -16.45 -20.78
N MET A 344 5.42 -17.26 -20.89
CA MET A 344 4.54 -17.27 -22.06
C MET A 344 3.87 -15.91 -22.27
N ASN A 345 3.35 -15.29 -21.21
CA ASN A 345 2.69 -13.98 -21.27
C ASN A 345 3.59 -12.88 -21.85
N LEU A 346 4.90 -12.93 -21.59
CA LEU A 346 5.89 -11.98 -22.07
C LEU A 346 6.23 -12.14 -23.56
N TYR A 347 6.16 -13.37 -24.09
CA TYR A 347 6.46 -13.68 -25.49
C TYR A 347 5.25 -13.53 -26.41
N THR A 348 4.05 -13.84 -25.89
CA THR A 348 2.82 -13.75 -26.66
C THR A 348 2.59 -12.32 -27.12
N LYS A 349 2.43 -12.14 -28.44
CA LYS A 349 2.14 -10.85 -29.04
C LYS A 349 0.88 -10.24 -28.44
N VAL A 350 0.88 -8.93 -28.22
CA VAL A 350 -0.32 -8.17 -27.87
C VAL A 350 -1.00 -7.72 -29.17
N GLU A 351 -2.24 -8.12 -29.31
CA GLU A 351 -3.10 -7.79 -30.44
C GLU A 351 -4.07 -6.67 -30.07
N GLY A 352 -4.50 -5.87 -31.05
CA GLY A 352 -5.48 -4.82 -30.83
C GLY A 352 -5.30 -3.64 -31.78
N ALA A 353 -6.40 -2.96 -32.08
CA ALA A 353 -6.40 -1.81 -32.99
C ALA A 353 -5.52 -0.64 -32.50
N ASN A 354 -5.29 -0.55 -31.18
CA ASN A 354 -4.49 0.51 -30.55
C ASN A 354 -3.01 0.13 -30.39
N ILE A 355 -2.56 -1.00 -30.93
CA ILE A 355 -1.17 -1.44 -30.88
C ILE A 355 -0.53 -1.24 -32.26
N PRO A 356 0.29 -0.18 -32.45
CA PRO A 356 0.99 0.04 -33.71
C PRO A 356 2.00 -1.08 -34.02
N SER A 357 2.36 -1.19 -35.30
CA SER A 357 3.46 -2.06 -35.72
C SER A 357 4.75 -1.70 -34.99
N GLY A 358 5.45 -2.72 -34.47
CA GLY A 358 6.68 -2.52 -33.68
C GLY A 358 6.49 -2.25 -32.19
N PHE A 359 5.25 -2.29 -31.68
CA PHE A 359 4.93 -2.11 -30.24
C PHE A 359 4.12 -3.27 -29.66
N SER A 360 4.15 -4.43 -30.32
CA SER A 360 3.31 -5.58 -29.97
C SER A 360 3.99 -6.62 -29.08
N GLN A 361 5.29 -6.47 -28.81
CA GLN A 361 6.10 -7.40 -28.01
C GLN A 361 7.24 -6.66 -27.27
N LEU A 362 7.67 -7.18 -26.12
CA LEU A 362 8.76 -6.61 -25.32
C LEU A 362 10.08 -6.45 -26.08
N ALA A 363 10.46 -7.44 -26.88
CA ALA A 363 11.71 -7.39 -27.64
C ALA A 363 11.75 -6.22 -28.64
N GLN A 364 10.58 -5.78 -29.13
CA GLN A 364 10.46 -4.65 -30.04
C GLN A 364 10.73 -3.31 -29.35
N ILE A 365 10.44 -3.22 -28.04
CA ILE A 365 10.75 -2.06 -27.20
C ILE A 365 12.09 -2.18 -26.46
N GLY A 366 12.92 -3.18 -26.79
CA GLY A 366 14.25 -3.34 -26.20
C GLY A 366 14.30 -4.13 -24.90
N ILE A 367 13.26 -4.89 -24.57
CA ILE A 367 13.27 -5.79 -23.40
C ILE A 367 13.25 -7.24 -23.90
N THR A 368 14.35 -7.96 -23.68
CA THR A 368 14.51 -9.34 -24.10
C THR A 368 14.68 -10.26 -22.90
N THR A 369 14.64 -11.56 -23.12
CA THR A 369 14.99 -12.56 -22.11
C THR A 369 16.47 -12.90 -22.18
N SER A 370 17.07 -13.25 -21.04
CA SER A 370 18.44 -13.76 -21.01
C SER A 370 18.59 -15.01 -21.87
N SER A 371 19.66 -15.05 -22.65
CA SER A 371 20.04 -16.22 -23.45
C SER A 371 20.60 -17.36 -22.58
N ASN A 372 21.02 -17.07 -21.35
CA ASN A 372 21.50 -18.07 -20.43
C ASN A 372 20.31 -18.85 -19.83
N TYR A 373 20.22 -20.15 -20.14
CA TYR A 373 19.19 -21.02 -19.60
C TYR A 373 19.17 -21.07 -18.06
N LEU A 374 20.33 -20.91 -17.42
CA LEU A 374 20.44 -20.93 -15.97
C LEU A 374 19.72 -19.75 -15.30
N ASP A 375 19.56 -18.63 -16.02
CA ASP A 375 18.89 -17.42 -15.53
C ASP A 375 17.37 -17.59 -15.45
N GLY A 376 16.81 -18.73 -15.88
CA GLY A 376 15.41 -19.06 -15.60
C GLY A 376 14.39 -18.11 -16.24
N GLY A 377 14.76 -17.38 -17.30
CA GLY A 377 13.86 -16.48 -18.01
C GLY A 377 13.81 -15.05 -17.45
N LYS A 378 14.89 -14.59 -16.80
CA LYS A 378 15.12 -13.17 -16.51
C LYS A 378 15.03 -12.30 -17.76
N LEU A 379 14.65 -11.05 -17.54
CA LEU A 379 14.61 -9.99 -18.54
C LEU A 379 15.89 -9.16 -18.52
N ILE A 380 16.28 -8.68 -19.69
CA ILE A 380 17.40 -7.77 -19.95
C ILE A 380 16.85 -6.56 -20.70
N ILE A 381 17.31 -5.36 -20.32
CA ILE A 381 16.91 -4.10 -20.93
C ILE A 381 18.04 -3.55 -21.80
N ASP A 382 17.73 -3.27 -23.06
CA ASP A 382 18.46 -2.31 -23.87
C ASP A 382 17.93 -0.90 -23.54
N GLU A 383 18.63 -0.19 -22.66
CA GLU A 383 18.15 1.09 -22.13
C GLU A 383 18.02 2.15 -23.24
N THR A 384 18.91 2.11 -24.24
CA THR A 384 18.90 3.05 -25.37
C THR A 384 17.66 2.83 -26.22
N LYS A 385 17.43 1.59 -26.65
CA LYS A 385 16.27 1.24 -27.49
C LYS A 385 14.94 1.47 -26.77
N LEU A 386 14.87 1.18 -25.48
CA LEU A 386 13.67 1.43 -24.68
C LEU A 386 13.37 2.94 -24.61
N ARG A 387 14.39 3.77 -24.34
CA ARG A 387 14.22 5.24 -24.31
C ARG A 387 13.79 5.80 -25.65
N GLU A 388 14.36 5.31 -26.75
CA GLU A 388 13.95 5.69 -28.11
C GLU A 388 12.48 5.36 -28.37
N LYS A 389 12.05 4.14 -28.03
CA LYS A 389 10.66 3.69 -28.23
C LYS A 389 9.64 4.44 -27.37
N ILE A 390 10.00 4.76 -26.13
CA ILE A 390 9.19 5.61 -25.25
C ILE A 390 9.01 7.01 -25.84
N LYS A 391 10.08 7.60 -26.41
CA LYS A 391 10.01 8.93 -27.05
C LYS A 391 9.22 8.90 -28.35
N GLU A 392 9.34 7.82 -29.13
CA GLU A 392 8.62 7.63 -30.39
C GLU A 392 7.11 7.57 -30.17
N ASN A 393 6.65 6.72 -29.24
CA ASN A 393 5.23 6.59 -28.96
C ASN A 393 4.96 6.07 -27.52
N PRO A 394 4.86 6.97 -26.53
CA PRO A 394 4.63 6.57 -25.14
C PRO A 394 3.26 5.92 -24.93
N ASP A 395 2.23 6.34 -25.68
CA ASP A 395 0.91 5.74 -25.62
C ASP A 395 0.93 4.28 -26.10
N ALA A 396 1.67 3.98 -27.17
CA ALA A 396 1.84 2.60 -27.64
C ALA A 396 2.57 1.72 -26.62
N VAL A 397 3.60 2.24 -25.95
CA VAL A 397 4.27 1.53 -24.85
C VAL A 397 3.30 1.29 -23.71
N TYR A 398 2.50 2.28 -23.32
CA TYR A 398 1.46 2.10 -22.31
C TYR A 398 0.44 1.01 -22.70
N GLN A 399 -0.03 1.00 -23.95
CA GLN A 399 -0.96 -0.01 -24.44
C GLN A 399 -0.34 -1.41 -24.48
N LEU A 400 0.94 -1.57 -24.84
CA LEU A 400 1.63 -2.87 -24.79
C LEU A 400 1.51 -3.52 -23.40
N PHE A 401 1.58 -2.74 -22.33
CA PHE A 401 1.40 -3.24 -20.97
C PHE A 401 -0.07 -3.32 -20.54
N ASN A 402 -0.93 -2.38 -20.97
CA ASN A 402 -2.23 -2.14 -20.34
C ASN A 402 -3.46 -2.20 -21.23
N GLN A 403 -3.28 -2.53 -22.52
CA GLN A 403 -4.36 -2.75 -23.47
C GLN A 403 -5.42 -3.64 -22.83
N ASP A 404 -6.67 -3.22 -22.96
CA ASP A 404 -7.81 -4.01 -22.51
C ASP A 404 -8.30 -4.91 -23.66
N GLY A 405 -8.83 -6.07 -23.31
CA GLY A 405 -9.14 -7.10 -24.30
C GLY A 405 -10.01 -8.22 -23.73
N ALA A 406 -10.86 -8.79 -24.57
CA ALA A 406 -11.72 -9.90 -24.19
C ALA A 406 -10.93 -11.22 -24.14
N THR A 407 -9.97 -11.38 -25.06
CA THR A 407 -9.09 -12.53 -25.13
C THR A 407 -7.73 -12.26 -24.48
N ASP A 408 -7.01 -13.30 -24.09
CA ASP A 408 -5.66 -13.14 -23.55
C ASP A 408 -4.74 -12.47 -24.57
N ALA A 409 -4.84 -12.79 -25.87
CA ALA A 409 -4.05 -12.18 -26.93
C ALA A 409 -4.28 -10.66 -27.08
N GLU A 410 -5.46 -10.16 -26.71
CA GLU A 410 -5.77 -8.73 -26.74
C GLU A 410 -5.36 -8.00 -25.46
N LYS A 411 -5.29 -8.69 -24.32
CA LYS A 411 -4.85 -8.07 -23.06
C LYS A 411 -3.37 -7.67 -23.13
N GLY A 412 -3.05 -6.51 -22.55
CA GLY A 412 -1.68 -6.08 -22.34
C GLY A 412 -0.91 -6.98 -21.36
N ILE A 413 0.42 -6.92 -21.44
CA ILE A 413 1.33 -7.80 -20.70
C ILE A 413 1.13 -7.71 -19.19
N ALA A 414 0.99 -6.49 -18.65
CA ALA A 414 0.80 -6.31 -17.20
C ALA A 414 -0.49 -6.99 -16.74
N ARG A 415 -1.58 -6.87 -17.50
CA ARG A 415 -2.85 -7.53 -17.16
C ARG A 415 -2.71 -9.05 -17.14
N ARG A 416 -2.10 -9.65 -18.17
CA ARG A 416 -1.86 -11.11 -18.24
C ARG A 416 -1.00 -11.61 -17.08
N LEU A 417 0.07 -10.87 -16.75
CA LEU A 417 0.93 -11.21 -15.62
C LEU A 417 0.17 -11.15 -14.31
N ARG A 418 -0.60 -10.10 -14.07
CA ARG A 418 -1.43 -9.97 -12.86
C ARG A 418 -2.48 -11.08 -12.75
N ASP A 419 -3.13 -11.44 -13.85
CA ASP A 419 -4.07 -12.58 -13.88
C ASP A 419 -3.36 -13.89 -13.49
N THR A 420 -2.16 -14.13 -14.02
CA THR A 420 -1.34 -15.31 -13.69
C THR A 420 -0.87 -15.32 -12.25
N ILE A 421 -0.43 -14.16 -11.74
CA ILE A 421 0.02 -13.98 -10.36
C ILE A 421 -1.14 -14.26 -9.40
N LYS A 422 -2.32 -13.65 -9.63
CA LYS A 422 -3.51 -13.86 -8.80
C LYS A 422 -3.99 -15.32 -8.81
N ALA A 423 -3.98 -15.96 -9.98
CA ALA A 423 -4.32 -17.38 -10.09
C ALA A 423 -3.32 -18.26 -9.31
N THR A 424 -2.03 -17.95 -9.39
CA THR A 424 -0.98 -18.65 -8.63
C THR A 424 -1.15 -18.45 -7.13
N ILE A 425 -1.37 -17.20 -6.68
CA ILE A 425 -1.64 -16.89 -5.28
C ILE A 425 -2.85 -17.68 -4.78
N GLY A 426 -3.94 -17.73 -5.56
CA GLY A 426 -5.13 -18.51 -5.21
C GLY A 426 -4.83 -20.01 -5.03
N LYS A 427 -4.01 -20.61 -5.90
CA LYS A 427 -3.58 -22.02 -5.77
C LYS A 427 -2.71 -22.24 -4.53
N ILE A 428 -1.79 -21.33 -4.24
CA ILE A 428 -0.96 -21.39 -3.04
C ILE A 428 -1.82 -21.22 -1.79
N GLU A 429 -2.79 -20.29 -1.78
CA GLU A 429 -3.74 -20.13 -0.67
C GLU A 429 -4.54 -21.43 -0.43
N GLN A 430 -5.00 -22.11 -1.46
CA GLN A 430 -5.67 -23.42 -1.31
C GLN A 430 -4.75 -24.50 -0.72
N LYS A 431 -3.44 -24.42 -1.00
CA LYS A 431 -2.43 -25.38 -0.51
C LYS A 431 -1.99 -25.07 0.93
N ALA A 432 -1.62 -23.83 1.23
CA ALA A 432 -0.93 -23.40 2.45
C ALA A 432 -1.73 -22.40 3.33
N GLY A 433 -2.90 -21.98 2.85
CA GLY A 433 -3.77 -21.01 3.53
C GLY A 433 -3.19 -19.60 3.54
N LYS A 434 -4.02 -18.67 4.02
CA LYS A 434 -3.63 -17.29 4.36
C LYS A 434 -3.94 -16.99 5.82
N THR A 435 -3.46 -15.85 6.32
CA THR A 435 -3.53 -15.46 7.74
C THR A 435 -4.92 -15.59 8.36
N ILE A 436 -5.99 -15.31 7.58
CA ILE A 436 -7.38 -15.35 8.05
C ILE A 436 -8.05 -16.72 7.95
N TRP A 437 -7.37 -17.76 7.46
CA TRP A 437 -7.94 -19.09 7.28
C TRP A 437 -7.58 -20.02 8.44
N THR A 438 -8.56 -20.81 8.86
CA THR A 438 -8.38 -21.93 9.79
C THR A 438 -7.77 -23.14 9.07
N ASN A 439 -7.13 -24.03 9.83
CA ASN A 439 -6.44 -25.21 9.29
C ASN A 439 -7.36 -26.13 8.46
N GLN A 440 -8.66 -26.17 8.73
CA GLN A 440 -9.63 -26.97 7.97
C GLN A 440 -9.79 -26.50 6.51
N GLN A 441 -9.48 -25.22 6.23
CA GLN A 441 -9.82 -24.57 4.96
C GLN A 441 -8.79 -24.82 3.84
N PHE A 442 -7.59 -25.33 4.14
CA PHE A 442 -6.52 -25.54 3.16
C PHE A 442 -5.84 -26.90 3.32
N ALA A 443 -5.16 -27.37 2.26
CA ALA A 443 -4.66 -28.74 2.19
C ALA A 443 -3.65 -29.08 3.30
N ILE A 444 -2.56 -28.31 3.43
CA ILE A 444 -1.55 -28.57 4.47
C ILE A 444 -2.15 -28.43 5.87
N GLY A 445 -3.13 -27.55 6.06
CA GLY A 445 -3.80 -27.37 7.34
C GLY A 445 -4.59 -28.62 7.76
N ARG A 446 -5.25 -29.28 6.81
CA ARG A 446 -5.91 -30.58 7.06
C ARG A 446 -4.91 -31.67 7.36
N ASP A 447 -3.78 -31.71 6.64
CA ASP A 447 -2.70 -32.68 6.91
C ASP A 447 -2.12 -32.47 8.33
N LEU A 448 -1.99 -31.20 8.77
CA LEU A 448 -1.54 -30.87 10.12
C LEU A 448 -2.54 -31.31 11.20
N ILE A 449 -3.85 -31.17 10.94
CA ILE A 449 -4.90 -31.67 11.84
C ILE A 449 -4.77 -33.19 11.97
N GLU A 450 -4.69 -33.90 10.85
CA GLU A 450 -4.58 -35.37 10.87
C GLU A 450 -3.33 -35.85 11.62
N ILE A 451 -2.19 -35.18 11.42
CA ILE A 451 -0.95 -35.52 12.14
C ILE A 451 -1.08 -35.22 13.64
N ASN A 452 -1.69 -34.10 14.04
CA ASN A 452 -1.93 -33.82 15.45
C ASN A 452 -2.82 -34.92 16.08
N ASP A 453 -3.90 -35.32 15.41
CA ASP A 453 -4.75 -36.40 15.91
C ASP A 453 -4.00 -37.74 16.01
N GLN A 454 -3.07 -38.02 15.08
CA GLN A 454 -2.20 -39.19 15.14
C GLN A 454 -1.20 -39.09 16.31
N ILE A 455 -0.63 -37.91 16.55
CA ILE A 455 0.26 -37.63 17.68
C ILE A 455 -0.48 -37.89 18.99
N ASP A 456 -1.69 -37.35 19.16
CA ASP A 456 -2.47 -37.48 20.39
C ASP A 456 -2.82 -38.94 20.68
N ARG A 457 -3.31 -39.68 19.68
CA ARG A 457 -3.59 -41.12 19.80
C ARG A 457 -2.32 -41.92 20.17
N PHE A 458 -1.18 -41.55 19.60
CA PHE A 458 0.07 -42.26 19.89
C PHE A 458 0.60 -41.93 21.28
N GLN A 459 0.47 -40.68 21.74
CA GLN A 459 0.80 -40.29 23.11
C GLN A 459 -0.04 -41.05 24.14
N ASP A 460 -1.34 -41.23 23.91
CA ASP A 460 -2.20 -42.02 24.79
C ASP A 460 -1.82 -43.51 24.78
N ARG A 461 -1.44 -44.04 23.61
CA ARG A 461 -0.90 -45.40 23.51
C ARG A 461 0.40 -45.56 24.29
N LEU A 462 1.30 -44.58 24.24
CA LEU A 462 2.56 -44.61 25.00
C LEU A 462 2.29 -44.63 26.51
N LYS A 463 1.34 -43.84 27.01
CA LYS A 463 0.94 -43.91 28.42
C LYS A 463 0.45 -45.31 28.82
N GLN A 464 -0.37 -45.95 27.97
CA GLN A 464 -0.85 -47.32 28.23
C GLN A 464 0.28 -48.35 28.22
N ILE A 465 1.26 -48.18 27.33
CA ILE A 465 2.44 -49.06 27.25
C ILE A 465 3.31 -48.88 28.51
N GLU A 466 3.56 -47.63 28.92
CA GLU A 466 4.28 -47.30 30.14
C GLU A 466 3.61 -47.92 31.37
N ASP A 467 2.30 -47.73 31.53
CA ASP A 467 1.52 -48.34 32.61
C ASP A 467 1.55 -49.88 32.58
N ARG A 468 1.61 -50.48 31.38
CA ARG A 468 1.77 -51.93 31.23
C ARG A 468 3.15 -52.38 31.70
N TYR A 469 4.22 -51.68 31.32
CA TYR A 469 5.57 -52.01 31.79
C TYR A 469 5.66 -51.89 33.31
N TYR A 470 5.19 -50.79 33.90
CA TYR A 470 5.17 -50.65 35.36
C TYR A 470 4.39 -51.78 36.05
N ARG A 471 3.23 -52.20 35.51
CA ARG A 471 2.48 -53.36 36.05
C ARG A 471 3.26 -54.67 35.95
N GLN A 472 3.93 -54.92 34.83
CA GLN A 472 4.74 -56.13 34.63
C GLN A 472 5.94 -56.18 35.59
N PHE A 473 6.63 -55.04 35.77
CA PHE A 473 7.74 -54.95 36.72
C PHE A 473 7.28 -55.06 38.17
N THR A 474 6.15 -54.43 38.54
CA THR A 474 5.58 -54.57 39.90
C THR A 474 5.22 -56.03 40.20
N ALA A 475 4.57 -56.74 39.27
CA ALA A 475 4.24 -58.16 39.45
C ALA A 475 5.50 -59.05 39.54
N MET A 476 6.56 -58.70 38.81
CA MET A 476 7.86 -59.35 38.91
C MET A 476 8.50 -59.11 40.29
N GLU A 477 8.46 -57.88 40.81
CA GLU A 477 8.97 -57.57 42.14
C GLU A 477 8.22 -58.34 43.23
N GLU A 478 6.89 -58.41 43.15
CA GLU A 478 6.08 -59.20 44.07
C GLU A 478 6.44 -60.69 44.00
N ALA A 479 6.66 -61.23 42.80
CA ALA A 479 7.09 -62.62 42.62
C ALA A 479 8.49 -62.87 43.21
N ILE A 480 9.43 -61.93 43.02
CA ILE A 480 10.78 -61.99 43.61
C ILE A 480 10.70 -61.90 45.13
N GLN A 481 9.88 -61.00 45.69
CA GLN A 481 9.65 -60.92 47.14
C GLN A 481 9.12 -62.25 47.70
N ARG A 482 8.12 -62.84 47.04
CA ARG A 482 7.58 -64.16 47.44
C ARG A 482 8.62 -65.27 47.31
N ALA A 483 9.42 -65.28 46.26
CA ALA A 483 10.51 -66.25 46.07
C ALA A 483 11.60 -66.09 47.14
N ASN A 484 11.98 -64.86 47.49
CA ASN A 484 12.91 -64.57 48.57
C ASN A 484 12.35 -65.02 49.92
N GLN A 485 11.06 -64.76 50.19
CA GLN A 485 10.39 -65.26 51.40
C GLN A 485 10.33 -66.80 51.46
N GLN A 486 10.05 -67.47 50.34
CA GLN A 486 10.07 -68.94 50.26
C GLN A 486 11.49 -69.50 50.42
N SER A 487 12.51 -68.86 49.83
CA SER A 487 13.91 -69.23 49.99
C SER A 487 14.36 -69.10 51.45
N MET A 488 13.99 -68.01 52.13
CA MET A 488 14.23 -67.84 53.57
C MET A 488 13.50 -68.90 54.41
N TYR A 489 12.25 -69.23 54.04
CA TYR A 489 11.49 -70.31 54.70
C TYR A 489 12.17 -71.68 54.52
N LEU A 490 12.64 -71.99 53.30
CA LEU A 490 13.39 -73.22 53.00
C LEU A 490 14.75 -73.24 53.70
N MET A 491 15.49 -72.13 53.73
CA MET A 491 16.75 -72.02 54.48
C MET A 491 16.53 -72.24 55.98
N ASN A 492 15.43 -71.74 56.55
CA ASN A 492 15.08 -72.00 57.95
C ASN A 492 14.62 -73.45 58.17
N ALA A 493 13.93 -74.06 57.21
CA ALA A 493 13.48 -75.46 57.29
C ALA A 493 14.61 -76.49 57.11
N PHE A 494 15.63 -76.19 56.28
CA PHE A 494 16.79 -77.05 56.05
C PHE A 494 18.00 -76.72 56.94
N GLY A 495 18.13 -75.48 57.40
CA GLY A 495 19.19 -75.03 58.32
C GLY A 495 18.95 -75.37 59.79
N GLY A 496 17.73 -75.74 60.18
CA GLY A 496 17.38 -76.19 61.52
C GLY A 496 17.72 -77.67 61.83
N GLY A 497 18.31 -78.40 60.89
CA GLY A 497 18.54 -79.86 60.97
C GLY A 497 20.00 -80.28 61.21
N THR A 498 20.81 -79.51 61.94
CA THR A 498 22.15 -79.94 62.41
C THR A 498 22.39 -79.48 63.85
N GLN A 499 21.76 -80.16 64.81
CA GLN A 499 22.36 -80.42 66.12
C GLN A 499 22.22 -81.91 66.41
N GLY A 500 23.37 -82.57 66.53
CA GLY A 500 23.56 -84.00 66.75
C GLY A 500 25.04 -84.31 66.61
#